data_AF-A0A803LHT2-F1
#
_entry.id   AF-A0A803LHT2-F1
#
_cell.length_a   1.000
_cell.length_b   1.000
_cell.length_c   1.000
_cell.angle_alpha   90.00
_cell.angle_beta   90.00
_cell.angle_gamma   90.00
#
_symmetry.space_group_name_H-M   'P 1'
#
loop_
_entity.id
_entity.type
_entity.pdbx_description
1 polymer ?
#
loop_
_entity_poly.entity_id
_entity_poly.type
_entity_poly.pdbx_seq_one_letter_code
_entity_poly.pdbx_strand_id
1 'polypeptide(L)'
;MKTLNSYPLFVILAFISSCLCRPSELDCIHHCGNIKIPYPFGIGPNHCFSDPNYAVSCNSSSSNQSIPYLKKLDLEIVEVRNSSRAVIVKLPSVTACNGTEIYWSSPDIIRSTGFSFADSNVFASVGCHGYAIFYSEATMEGCTSICATDRPKLIPTSPTDMITEQCYGFNNCCQAVNPLYYDRYSISVSAKDGSAHCRSAFLISREYFPTVASIATPMSAFPVTLHWPDHAD
;
A
#
# COMPACT_ATOMS: atom_id res chain seq x y z
N MET A 1 -80.14 -6.59 -49.36
CA MET A 1 -79.20 -5.85 -48.50
C MET A 1 -78.75 -6.75 -47.37
N LYS A 2 -77.53 -7.30 -47.46
CA LYS A 2 -76.88 -8.05 -46.37
C LYS A 2 -75.84 -7.11 -45.77
N THR A 3 -75.97 -6.81 -44.49
CA THR A 3 -75.02 -6.00 -43.72
C THR A 3 -73.77 -6.84 -43.44
N LEU A 4 -72.61 -6.34 -43.86
CA LEU A 4 -71.31 -6.93 -43.55
C LEU A 4 -70.82 -6.38 -42.20
N ASN A 5 -70.51 -7.32 -41.32
CA ASN A 5 -70.08 -7.15 -39.93
C ASN A 5 -68.63 -6.61 -39.90
N SER A 6 -68.40 -5.50 -39.20
CA SER A 6 -67.08 -4.89 -39.02
C SER A 6 -66.45 -5.42 -37.74
N TYR A 7 -65.36 -6.19 -37.85
CA TYR A 7 -64.50 -6.54 -36.72
C TYR A 7 -63.38 -5.51 -36.60
N PRO A 8 -63.13 -4.91 -35.42
CA PRO A 8 -61.94 -4.11 -35.23
C PRO A 8 -60.76 -5.06 -34.99
N LEU A 9 -59.71 -4.91 -35.81
CA LEU A 9 -58.39 -5.51 -35.54
C LEU A 9 -57.87 -4.95 -34.21
N PHE A 10 -57.89 -5.75 -33.15
CA PHE A 10 -57.16 -5.47 -31.92
C PHE A 10 -55.66 -5.65 -32.20
N VAL A 11 -54.93 -4.56 -32.38
CA VAL A 11 -53.47 -4.55 -32.42
C VAL A 11 -52.98 -4.73 -30.98
N ILE A 12 -52.61 -5.97 -30.62
CA ILE A 12 -51.96 -6.27 -29.34
C ILE A 12 -50.51 -5.78 -29.44
N LEU A 13 -50.22 -4.60 -28.88
CA LEU A 13 -48.85 -4.17 -28.62
C LEU A 13 -48.26 -5.06 -27.53
N ALA A 14 -47.45 -6.05 -27.93
CA ALA A 14 -46.60 -6.78 -27.01
C ALA A 14 -45.53 -5.81 -26.48
N PHE A 15 -45.70 -5.36 -25.23
CA PHE A 15 -44.61 -4.75 -24.47
C PHE A 15 -43.57 -5.84 -24.23
N ILE A 16 -42.56 -5.89 -25.10
CA ILE A 16 -41.31 -6.59 -24.81
C ILE A 16 -40.71 -5.83 -23.65
N SER A 17 -41.00 -6.28 -22.43
CA SER A 17 -40.26 -5.88 -21.24
C SER A 17 -38.85 -6.40 -21.45
N SER A 18 -38.01 -5.60 -22.10
CA SER A 18 -36.58 -5.78 -22.08
C SER A 18 -36.18 -5.74 -20.61
N CYS A 19 -35.92 -6.91 -20.06
CA CYS A 19 -35.03 -6.99 -18.91
C CYS A 19 -33.72 -6.38 -19.41
N LEU A 20 -33.51 -5.09 -19.15
CA LEU A 20 -32.20 -4.49 -19.20
C LEU A 20 -31.42 -5.21 -18.11
N CYS A 21 -30.91 -6.40 -18.43
CA CYS A 21 -29.84 -7.02 -17.70
C CYS A 21 -28.74 -5.97 -17.71
N ARG A 22 -28.52 -5.29 -16.57
CA ARG A 22 -27.44 -4.31 -16.44
C ARG A 22 -26.17 -5.01 -16.94
N PRO A 23 -25.53 -4.57 -18.03
CA PRO A 23 -24.29 -5.19 -18.49
C PRO A 23 -23.11 -4.90 -17.55
N SER A 24 -23.34 -4.43 -16.32
CA SER A 24 -22.34 -3.71 -15.53
C SER A 24 -21.49 -4.57 -14.59
N GLU A 25 -21.73 -5.88 -14.50
CA GLU A 25 -20.95 -6.75 -13.58
C GLU A 25 -20.27 -7.93 -14.31
N LEU A 26 -20.61 -8.18 -15.57
CA LEU A 26 -20.10 -9.37 -16.28
C LEU A 26 -18.66 -9.23 -16.79
N ASP A 27 -18.14 -8.01 -16.87
CA ASP A 27 -16.80 -7.66 -17.38
C ASP A 27 -15.86 -7.10 -16.30
N CYS A 28 -16.34 -6.95 -15.07
CA CYS A 28 -15.54 -6.47 -13.95
C CYS A 28 -14.83 -7.63 -13.24
N ILE A 29 -13.51 -7.50 -13.12
CA ILE A 29 -12.68 -8.50 -12.44
C ILE A 29 -12.36 -7.98 -11.03
N HIS A 30 -12.73 -8.78 -10.03
CA HIS A 30 -12.58 -8.46 -8.60
C HIS A 30 -11.51 -9.29 -7.89
N HIS A 31 -10.66 -9.99 -8.64
CA HIS A 31 -9.53 -10.76 -8.11
C HIS A 31 -8.33 -10.65 -9.05
N CYS A 32 -7.14 -10.53 -8.49
CA CYS A 32 -5.89 -10.62 -9.23
C CYS A 32 -4.94 -11.55 -8.47
N GLY A 33 -4.73 -12.75 -9.02
CA GLY A 33 -4.06 -13.83 -8.30
C GLY A 33 -4.81 -14.15 -7.01
N ASN A 34 -4.11 -14.12 -5.87
CA ASN A 34 -4.69 -14.39 -4.56
C ASN A 34 -5.29 -13.16 -3.87
N ILE A 35 -5.22 -11.98 -4.49
CA ILE A 35 -5.67 -10.72 -3.89
C ILE A 35 -7.09 -10.41 -4.36
N LYS A 36 -7.97 -10.14 -3.40
CA LYS A 36 -9.33 -9.64 -3.66
C LYS A 36 -9.29 -8.14 -3.91
N ILE A 37 -9.98 -7.70 -4.96
CA ILE A 37 -10.13 -6.31 -5.40
C ILE A 37 -11.62 -5.95 -5.34
N PRO A 38 -12.17 -5.69 -4.15
CA PRO A 38 -13.57 -5.31 -4.00
C PRO A 38 -13.81 -3.87 -4.44
N TYR A 39 -15.07 -3.56 -4.81
CA TYR A 39 -15.52 -2.18 -4.94
C TYR A 39 -15.19 -1.40 -3.65
N PRO A 40 -14.66 -0.17 -3.72
CA PRO A 40 -14.69 0.74 -4.86
C PRO A 40 -13.55 0.59 -5.88
N PHE A 41 -12.66 -0.39 -5.69
CA PHE A 41 -11.61 -0.76 -6.64
C PHE A 41 -12.13 -1.78 -7.65
N GLY A 42 -11.47 -1.84 -8.81
CA GLY A 42 -11.78 -2.87 -9.80
C GLY A 42 -10.84 -2.87 -10.99
N ILE A 43 -10.91 -3.96 -11.75
CA ILE A 43 -10.16 -4.19 -12.97
C ILE A 43 -11.17 -4.32 -14.11
N GLY A 44 -11.03 -3.49 -15.14
CA GLY A 44 -11.95 -3.48 -16.28
C GLY A 44 -12.22 -2.07 -16.79
N PRO A 45 -13.32 -1.87 -17.53
CA PRO A 45 -13.75 -0.55 -17.98
C PRO A 45 -14.17 0.36 -16.81
N ASN A 46 -14.46 1.63 -17.13
CA ASN A 46 -14.66 2.69 -16.13
C ASN A 46 -15.79 2.44 -15.11
N HIS A 47 -16.74 1.55 -15.37
CA HIS A 47 -17.81 1.22 -14.42
C HIS A 47 -17.38 0.19 -13.35
N CYS A 48 -16.20 -0.40 -13.46
CA CYS A 48 -15.72 -1.41 -12.50
C CYS A 48 -15.09 -0.83 -11.24
N PHE A 49 -14.81 0.48 -11.21
CA PHE A 49 -14.26 1.21 -10.07
C PHE A 49 -15.02 2.53 -9.91
N SER A 50 -15.10 3.06 -8.68
CA SER A 50 -15.85 4.28 -8.41
C SER A 50 -15.16 5.55 -8.91
N ASP A 51 -13.83 5.54 -8.96
CA ASP A 51 -12.99 6.67 -9.33
C ASP A 51 -11.78 6.18 -10.14
N PRO A 52 -11.31 6.92 -11.17
CA PRO A 52 -10.13 6.53 -11.96
C PRO A 52 -8.85 6.28 -11.15
N ASN A 53 -8.71 6.86 -9.96
CA ASN A 53 -7.59 6.62 -9.05
C ASN A 53 -7.66 5.24 -8.38
N TYR A 54 -8.82 4.58 -8.40
CA TYR A 54 -9.07 3.28 -7.78
C TYR A 54 -9.02 2.15 -8.82
N ALA A 55 -8.68 2.48 -10.08
CA ALA A 55 -8.46 1.52 -11.13
C ALA A 55 -7.23 0.64 -10.80
N VAL A 56 -7.41 -0.67 -10.94
CA VAL A 56 -6.36 -1.67 -10.70
C VAL A 56 -5.94 -2.30 -12.02
N SER A 57 -4.64 -2.45 -12.23
CA SER A 57 -4.08 -3.32 -13.27
C SER A 57 -3.61 -4.62 -12.68
N CYS A 58 -3.75 -5.71 -13.42
CA CYS A 58 -3.35 -7.04 -13.00
C CYS A 58 -2.29 -7.57 -13.98
N ASN A 59 -1.02 -7.54 -13.57
CA ASN A 59 0.10 -7.87 -14.43
C ASN A 59 0.60 -9.27 -14.11
N SER A 60 0.94 -10.06 -15.14
CA SER A 60 1.58 -11.37 -14.95
C SER A 60 3.07 -11.18 -14.62
N SER A 61 3.53 -11.78 -13.53
CA SER A 61 4.94 -11.84 -13.17
C SER A 61 5.69 -12.91 -13.97
N SER A 62 7.02 -12.90 -13.91
CA SER A 62 7.88 -13.96 -14.47
C SER A 62 7.64 -15.34 -13.86
N SER A 63 7.01 -15.42 -12.68
CA SER A 63 6.61 -16.66 -12.01
C SER A 63 5.19 -17.12 -12.36
N ASN A 64 4.56 -16.54 -13.39
CA ASN A 64 3.16 -16.76 -13.76
C ASN A 64 2.14 -16.37 -12.66
N GLN A 65 2.54 -15.54 -11.71
CA GLN A 65 1.66 -15.02 -10.68
C GLN A 65 1.09 -13.68 -11.14
N SER A 66 -0.23 -13.54 -11.10
CA SER A 66 -0.88 -12.26 -11.34
C SER A 66 -0.73 -11.34 -10.12
N ILE A 67 -0.17 -10.15 -10.33
CA ILE A 67 0.12 -9.17 -9.28
C ILE A 67 -0.72 -7.91 -9.54
N PRO A 68 -1.53 -7.46 -8.57
CA PRO A 68 -2.31 -6.25 -8.69
C PRO A 68 -1.46 -4.99 -8.44
N TYR A 69 -1.73 -3.94 -9.21
CA TYR A 69 -1.12 -2.62 -9.05
C TYR A 69 -2.19 -1.53 -9.05
N LEU A 70 -2.06 -0.55 -8.15
CA LEU A 70 -2.79 0.71 -8.26
C LEU A 70 -2.29 1.44 -9.51
N LYS A 71 -3.13 1.46 -10.55
CA LYS A 71 -2.71 1.87 -11.89
C LYS A 71 -2.17 3.30 -11.94
N LYS A 72 -2.76 4.21 -11.15
CA LYS A 72 -2.37 5.63 -11.12
C LYS A 72 -1.01 5.87 -10.47
N LEU A 73 -0.67 5.08 -9.46
CA LEU A 73 0.56 5.25 -8.67
C LEU A 73 1.66 4.25 -9.05
N ASP A 74 1.33 3.24 -9.85
CA ASP A 74 2.20 2.11 -10.19
C ASP A 74 2.75 1.40 -8.93
N LEU A 75 1.89 1.25 -7.92
CA LEU A 75 2.25 0.59 -6.65
C LEU A 75 1.58 -0.77 -6.55
N GLU A 76 2.36 -1.80 -6.23
CA GLU A 76 1.85 -3.15 -5.99
C GLU A 76 0.91 -3.16 -4.79
N ILE A 77 -0.28 -3.75 -4.95
CA ILE A 77 -1.26 -3.93 -3.88
C ILE A 77 -0.98 -5.24 -3.14
N VAL A 78 -0.86 -5.14 -1.82
CA VAL A 78 -0.80 -6.30 -0.91
C VAL A 78 -2.20 -6.72 -0.50
N GLU A 79 -3.07 -5.77 -0.17
CA GLU A 79 -4.41 -6.04 0.32
C GLU A 79 -5.33 -4.81 0.20
N VAL A 80 -6.64 -5.03 0.04
CA VAL A 80 -7.67 -3.98 0.09
C VAL A 80 -8.66 -4.30 1.22
N ARG A 81 -8.87 -3.35 2.13
CA ARG A 81 -9.73 -3.47 3.31
C ARG A 81 -10.83 -2.42 3.30
N ASN A 82 -12.04 -2.82 2.92
CA ASN A 82 -13.18 -1.89 2.85
C ASN A 82 -13.62 -1.35 4.21
N SER A 83 -13.59 -2.18 5.26
CA SER A 83 -14.05 -1.80 6.61
C SER A 83 -13.28 -0.61 7.20
N SER A 84 -11.99 -0.50 6.90
CA SER A 84 -11.11 0.57 7.35
C SER A 84 -10.77 1.58 6.26
N ARG A 85 -11.42 1.48 5.08
CA ARG A 85 -11.09 2.24 3.87
C ARG A 85 -9.57 2.29 3.61
N ALA A 86 -8.91 1.14 3.68
CA ALA A 86 -7.46 1.04 3.65
C ALA A 86 -6.96 0.14 2.52
N VAL A 87 -6.03 0.63 1.71
CA VAL A 87 -5.30 -0.16 0.71
C VAL A 87 -3.85 -0.26 1.15
N ILE A 88 -3.33 -1.47 1.23
CA ILE A 88 -1.95 -1.74 1.61
C ILE A 88 -1.16 -1.94 0.33
N VAL A 89 -0.13 -1.12 0.15
CA VAL A 89 0.71 -1.10 -1.06
C VAL A 89 2.18 -1.31 -0.71
N LYS A 90 3.01 -1.69 -1.67
CA LYS A 90 4.47 -1.74 -1.46
C LYS A 90 5.13 -0.42 -1.84
N LEU A 91 5.88 0.15 -0.91
CA LEU A 91 6.79 1.28 -1.16
C LEU A 91 8.26 0.85 -1.00
N PRO A 92 9.19 1.42 -1.77
CA PRO A 92 10.58 0.98 -1.78
C PRO A 92 11.30 1.29 -0.48
N SER A 93 12.31 0.47 -0.17
CA SER A 93 13.32 0.76 0.84
C SER A 93 14.47 1.57 0.22
N VAL A 94 15.01 2.51 0.98
CA VAL A 94 16.18 3.29 0.61
C VAL A 94 17.38 2.69 1.32
N THR A 95 18.47 2.40 0.60
CA THR A 95 19.67 1.77 1.18
C THR A 95 20.92 2.53 0.78
N ALA A 96 21.74 2.88 1.76
CA ALA A 96 23.07 3.44 1.58
C ALA A 96 24.13 2.47 2.11
N CYS A 97 25.30 2.42 1.49
CA CYS A 97 26.40 1.53 1.87
C CYS A 97 27.74 2.24 1.62
N ASN A 98 28.83 1.78 2.23
CA ASN A 98 30.20 2.18 1.85
C ASN A 98 30.46 3.69 1.92
N GLY A 99 29.97 4.35 2.97
CA GLY A 99 30.19 5.80 3.14
C GLY A 99 29.30 6.69 2.27
N THR A 100 28.27 6.13 1.61
CA THR A 100 27.36 6.93 0.79
C THR A 100 26.22 7.54 1.60
N GLU A 101 25.62 8.58 1.02
CA GLU A 101 24.34 9.14 1.43
C GLU A 101 23.40 9.09 0.24
N ILE A 102 22.21 8.52 0.45
CA ILE A 102 21.19 8.34 -0.58
C ILE A 102 19.92 9.07 -0.15
N TYR A 103 19.37 9.83 -1.08
CA TYR A 103 18.12 10.55 -0.89
C TYR A 103 17.04 9.96 -1.79
N TRP A 104 15.82 9.86 -1.25
CA TRP A 104 14.64 9.42 -1.97
C TRP A 104 13.41 10.20 -1.52
N SER A 105 12.50 10.45 -2.44
CA SER A 105 11.21 11.08 -2.17
C SER A 105 10.07 10.18 -2.60
N SER A 106 9.03 10.11 -1.78
CA SER A 106 7.80 9.42 -2.12
C SER A 106 7.08 10.12 -3.26
N PRO A 107 6.23 9.40 -4.02
CA PRO A 107 5.21 10.03 -4.83
C PRO A 107 4.34 10.97 -3.96
N ASP A 108 3.79 12.01 -4.58
CA ASP A 108 2.80 12.88 -3.93
C ASP A 108 1.44 12.19 -3.97
N ILE A 109 1.13 11.41 -2.93
CA ILE A 109 -0.01 10.49 -2.91
C ILE A 109 -1.32 11.27 -2.84
N ILE A 110 -1.40 12.28 -1.98
CA ILE A 110 -2.60 13.10 -1.77
C ILE A 110 -2.95 13.86 -3.04
N ARG A 111 -2.03 14.61 -3.65
CA ARG A 111 -2.36 15.39 -4.85
C ARG A 111 -2.63 14.53 -6.07
N SER A 112 -2.04 13.33 -6.14
CA SER A 112 -2.21 12.46 -7.31
C SER A 112 -3.52 11.65 -7.28
N THR A 113 -4.05 11.33 -6.10
CA THR A 113 -5.16 10.35 -5.95
C THR A 113 -6.21 10.70 -4.90
N GLY A 114 -5.95 11.67 -4.03
CA GLY A 114 -6.76 11.93 -2.83
C GLY A 114 -6.51 10.93 -1.70
N PHE A 115 -5.65 9.92 -1.88
CA PHE A 115 -5.29 8.98 -0.82
C PHE A 115 -4.38 9.65 0.21
N SER A 116 -4.41 9.19 1.45
CA SER A 116 -3.55 9.67 2.53
C SER A 116 -2.76 8.52 3.16
N PHE A 117 -1.58 8.80 3.70
CA PHE A 117 -0.86 7.81 4.51
C PHE A 117 -1.61 7.59 5.84
N ALA A 118 -1.76 6.34 6.24
CA ALA A 118 -2.30 6.01 7.56
C ALA A 118 -1.32 6.43 8.67
N ASP A 119 -1.87 6.89 9.80
CA ASP A 119 -1.15 7.19 11.04
C ASP A 119 -0.54 5.94 11.70
N SER A 120 -1.05 4.77 11.33
CA SER A 120 -0.52 3.46 11.74
C SER A 120 0.81 3.13 11.07
N ASN A 121 1.28 3.90 10.07
CA ASN A 121 2.58 3.68 9.48
C ASN A 121 3.72 4.12 10.41
N VAL A 122 4.87 3.48 10.27
CA VAL A 122 6.06 3.66 11.10
C VAL A 122 7.25 3.89 10.16
N PHE A 123 8.01 4.94 10.43
CA PHE A 123 9.32 5.12 9.81
C PHE A 123 10.34 4.29 10.58
N ALA A 124 11.04 3.40 9.88
CA ALA A 124 12.03 2.52 10.48
C ALA A 124 13.32 2.49 9.68
N SER A 125 14.41 2.16 10.37
CA SER A 125 15.72 1.97 9.78
C SER A 125 16.41 0.75 10.39
N VAL A 126 17.03 -0.04 9.51
CA VAL A 126 17.85 -1.20 9.88
C VAL A 126 19.27 -1.00 9.36
N GLY A 127 20.25 -1.43 10.15
CA GLY A 127 21.66 -1.36 9.82
C GLY A 127 22.50 -0.68 10.90
N CYS A 128 23.80 -0.66 10.68
CA CYS A 128 24.78 -0.11 11.60
C CYS A 128 25.33 1.23 11.09
N HIS A 129 26.07 1.95 11.93
CA HIS A 129 26.97 3.05 11.57
C HIS A 129 26.39 4.03 10.52
N GLY A 130 25.70 5.06 11.00
CA GLY A 130 25.04 6.04 10.14
C GLY A 130 23.71 6.49 10.72
N TYR A 131 22.88 7.09 9.88
CA TYR A 131 21.55 7.56 10.28
C TYR A 131 20.59 7.50 9.11
N ALA A 132 19.29 7.48 9.41
CA ALA A 132 18.24 7.76 8.46
C ALA A 132 17.43 8.94 8.98
N ILE A 133 17.09 9.88 8.09
CA ILE A 133 16.28 11.04 8.41
C ILE A 133 15.05 11.01 7.50
N PHE A 134 13.89 11.13 8.11
CA PHE A 134 12.62 11.33 7.45
C PHE A 134 12.29 12.82 7.47
N TYR A 135 11.83 13.33 6.33
CA TYR A 135 11.40 14.71 6.13
C TYR A 135 9.95 14.72 5.64
N SER A 136 9.11 15.50 6.30
CA SER A 136 7.81 15.92 5.78
C SER A 136 7.77 17.46 5.72
N GLU A 137 6.63 18.02 5.30
CA GLU A 137 6.42 19.48 5.35
C GLU A 137 6.40 20.03 6.78
N ALA A 138 6.07 19.19 7.78
CA ALA A 138 5.86 19.62 9.16
C ALA A 138 6.94 19.12 10.14
N THR A 139 7.53 17.95 9.87
CA THR A 139 8.41 17.26 10.81
C THR A 139 9.70 16.76 10.17
N MET A 140 10.75 16.70 10.98
CA MET A 140 11.98 16.00 10.66
C MET A 140 12.25 14.99 11.77
N GLU A 141 12.40 13.72 11.41
CA GLU A 141 12.58 12.62 12.35
C GLU A 141 13.84 11.85 12.01
N GLY A 142 14.71 11.64 13.02
CA GLY A 142 15.97 10.95 12.87
C GLY A 142 15.93 9.56 13.48
N CYS A 143 16.60 8.61 12.83
CA CYS A 143 16.67 7.23 13.27
C CYS A 143 18.07 6.66 13.10
N THR A 144 18.70 6.29 14.20
CA THR A 144 20.03 5.66 14.24
C THR A 144 20.01 4.50 15.23
N SER A 145 20.95 3.57 15.07
CA SER A 145 21.03 2.39 15.93
C SER A 145 22.47 1.97 16.15
N ILE A 146 22.74 1.52 17.36
CA ILE A 146 23.99 0.84 17.68
C ILE A 146 23.90 -0.63 17.30
N CYS A 147 25.03 -1.20 16.93
CA CYS A 147 25.13 -2.62 16.68
C CYS A 147 25.69 -3.30 17.92
N ALA A 148 25.00 -4.34 18.37
CA ALA A 148 25.42 -5.07 19.55
C ALA A 148 26.78 -5.71 19.25
N THR A 149 27.82 -5.26 19.95
CA THR A 149 29.07 -5.98 20.07
C THR A 149 28.88 -7.02 21.18
N ASP A 150 28.83 -8.30 20.79
CA ASP A 150 28.90 -9.50 21.66
C ASP A 150 28.25 -9.39 23.06
N ARG A 151 27.00 -8.93 23.14
CA ARG A 151 26.19 -9.12 24.36
C ARG A 151 25.28 -10.33 24.18
N PRO A 152 25.14 -11.18 25.22
CA PRO A 152 24.21 -12.31 25.14
C PRO A 152 22.82 -11.77 24.85
N LYS A 153 22.18 -12.33 23.81
CA LYS A 153 20.76 -12.09 23.50
C LYS A 153 19.99 -12.24 24.81
N LEU A 154 19.40 -11.16 25.32
CA LEU A 154 18.45 -11.26 26.43
C LEU A 154 17.38 -12.27 26.02
N ILE A 155 17.27 -13.36 26.77
CA ILE A 155 16.27 -14.39 26.51
C ILE A 155 14.92 -13.73 26.80
N PRO A 156 14.03 -13.56 25.80
CA PRO A 156 12.70 -13.00 25.99
C PRO A 156 11.90 -13.82 27.00
N THR A 157 11.23 -13.14 27.92
CA THR A 157 10.21 -13.76 28.80
C THR A 157 8.85 -13.89 28.13
N SER A 158 8.63 -13.21 26.98
CA SER A 158 7.39 -13.23 26.20
C SER A 158 7.67 -12.92 24.71
N PRO A 159 7.03 -13.60 23.73
CA PRO A 159 7.27 -13.38 22.30
C PRO A 159 6.78 -12.01 21.78
N THR A 160 5.76 -11.42 22.40
CA THR A 160 5.08 -10.21 21.90
C THR A 160 5.63 -8.91 22.48
N ASP A 161 6.10 -8.92 23.72
CA ASP A 161 6.66 -7.71 24.37
C ASP A 161 8.11 -7.42 23.94
N MET A 162 8.78 -8.40 23.32
CA MET A 162 10.21 -8.34 23.04
C MET A 162 10.55 -7.72 21.67
N ILE A 163 9.61 -7.67 20.71
CA ILE A 163 9.93 -7.32 19.31
C ILE A 163 9.82 -5.82 19.03
N THR A 164 8.90 -5.12 19.70
CA THR A 164 8.69 -3.68 19.54
C THR A 164 9.64 -2.84 20.40
N GLU A 165 10.00 -3.30 21.60
CA GLU A 165 10.96 -2.60 22.47
C GLU A 165 12.41 -2.69 21.99
N GLN A 166 12.72 -3.61 21.07
CA GLN A 166 14.09 -3.81 20.57
C GLN A 166 14.49 -2.89 19.42
N CYS A 167 13.54 -2.26 18.73
CA CYS A 167 13.83 -1.38 17.60
C CYS A 167 13.77 0.11 17.99
N TYR A 168 14.39 0.48 19.12
CA TYR A 168 14.55 1.88 19.55
C TYR A 168 16.03 2.26 19.63
N GLY A 169 16.79 1.91 18.58
CA GLY A 169 18.22 2.27 18.47
C GLY A 169 19.19 1.22 18.98
N PHE A 170 18.71 0.02 19.33
CA PHE A 170 19.53 -1.13 19.71
C PHE A 170 19.39 -2.25 18.67
N ASN A 171 20.29 -3.24 18.71
CA ASN A 171 20.28 -4.39 17.80
C ASN A 171 20.05 -3.99 16.33
N ASN A 172 20.84 -3.03 15.84
CA ASN A 172 20.83 -2.58 14.44
C ASN A 172 19.46 -2.18 13.88
N CYS A 173 18.52 -1.79 14.74
CA CYS A 173 17.16 -1.41 14.38
C CYS A 173 16.76 -0.15 15.14
N CYS A 174 16.10 0.76 14.44
CA CYS A 174 15.44 1.90 15.05
C CYS A 174 14.10 2.17 14.34
N GLN A 175 13.14 2.68 15.09
CA GLN A 175 11.91 3.27 14.58
C GLN A 175 11.76 4.68 15.14
N ALA A 176 11.23 5.58 14.31
CA ALA A 176 10.70 6.86 14.77
C ALA A 176 9.17 6.74 14.84
N VAL A 177 8.59 7.31 15.90
CA VAL A 177 7.15 7.23 16.11
C VAL A 177 6.47 8.31 15.28
N ASN A 178 5.65 7.83 14.34
CA ASN A 178 4.49 8.52 13.78
C ASN A 178 4.77 9.88 13.13
N PRO A 179 5.29 9.88 11.89
CA PRO A 179 5.15 11.07 11.07
C PRO A 179 3.64 11.29 10.85
N LEU A 180 3.09 12.37 11.40
CA LEU A 180 1.67 12.67 11.28
C LEU A 180 1.44 13.52 10.04
N TYR A 181 0.41 13.15 9.28
CA TYR A 181 -0.24 13.96 8.23
C TYR A 181 0.73 14.59 7.21
N TYR A 182 1.12 13.80 6.20
CA TYR A 182 1.95 14.26 5.10
C TYR A 182 1.43 13.76 3.74
N ASP A 183 1.43 14.64 2.74
CA ASP A 183 1.08 14.32 1.34
C ASP A 183 2.19 13.55 0.62
N ARG A 184 3.42 13.92 0.97
CA ARG A 184 4.66 13.36 0.47
C ARG A 184 5.69 13.39 1.58
N TYR A 185 6.67 12.51 1.50
CA TYR A 185 7.80 12.51 2.42
C TYR A 185 9.08 12.21 1.67
N SER A 186 10.20 12.54 2.30
CA SER A 186 11.53 12.21 1.81
C SER A 186 12.33 11.51 2.88
N ILE A 187 13.24 10.64 2.44
CA ILE A 187 14.17 9.93 3.31
C ILE A 187 15.58 10.25 2.83
N SER A 188 16.45 10.65 3.76
CA SER A 188 17.91 10.59 3.59
C SER A 188 18.45 9.43 4.39
N VAL A 189 19.30 8.59 3.80
CA VAL A 189 20.00 7.50 4.48
C VAL A 189 21.48 7.67 4.29
N SER A 190 22.22 7.74 5.39
CA SER A 190 23.68 7.79 5.40
C SER A 190 24.22 6.51 6.04
N ALA A 191 25.19 5.89 5.38
CA ALA A 191 26.04 4.85 5.95
C ALA A 191 27.45 5.44 6.17
N LYS A 192 28.03 5.23 7.35
CA LYS A 192 29.38 5.69 7.73
C LYS A 192 30.30 4.50 8.02
N ASP A 193 31.60 4.73 8.00
CA ASP A 193 32.68 3.78 8.34
C ASP A 193 32.86 2.53 7.44
N GLY A 194 33.40 2.72 6.23
CA GLY A 194 34.08 1.64 5.48
C GLY A 194 33.20 0.68 4.66
N SER A 195 33.84 -0.17 3.85
CA SER A 195 33.33 -0.84 2.64
C SER A 195 32.42 -2.08 2.84
N ALA A 196 31.81 -2.25 4.01
CA ALA A 196 30.98 -3.43 4.30
C ALA A 196 29.68 -3.16 5.09
N HIS A 197 29.40 -1.92 5.46
CA HIS A 197 28.19 -1.59 6.24
C HIS A 197 27.15 -0.86 5.39
N CYS A 198 25.94 -1.40 5.43
CA CYS A 198 24.76 -0.83 4.79
C CYS A 198 23.73 -0.41 5.84
N ARG A 199 23.02 0.65 5.53
CA ARG A 199 21.85 1.11 6.28
C ARG A 199 20.68 1.24 5.33
N SER A 200 19.53 0.75 5.75
CA SER A 200 18.27 0.88 5.02
C SER A 200 17.26 1.64 5.86
N ALA A 201 16.36 2.35 5.18
CA ALA A 201 15.23 3.00 5.82
C ALA A 201 14.00 2.97 4.93
N PHE A 202 12.84 2.86 5.56
CA PHE A 202 11.58 2.62 4.89
C PHE A 202 10.41 3.04 5.78
N LEU A 203 9.27 3.26 5.13
CA LEU A 203 7.98 3.38 5.79
C LEU A 203 7.30 2.00 5.77
N ILE A 204 6.63 1.62 6.85
CA ILE A 204 5.94 0.32 6.97
C ILE A 204 4.69 0.44 7.85
N SER A 205 3.61 -0.25 7.51
CA SER A 205 2.45 -0.36 8.38
C SER A 205 2.81 -1.13 9.66
N ARG A 206 2.43 -0.57 10.82
CA ARG A 206 2.79 -1.09 12.15
C ARG A 206 2.45 -2.57 12.34
N GLU A 207 1.41 -3.07 11.68
CA GLU A 207 1.02 -4.49 11.78
C GLU A 207 2.06 -5.44 11.18
N TYR A 208 2.83 -5.01 10.17
CA TYR A 208 3.89 -5.80 9.53
C TYR A 208 5.26 -5.59 10.17
N PHE A 209 5.39 -4.57 11.02
CA PHE A 209 6.66 -4.17 11.60
C PHE A 209 7.34 -5.23 12.48
N PRO A 210 6.64 -5.99 13.34
CA PRO A 210 7.29 -7.01 14.19
C PRO A 210 8.08 -8.05 13.39
N THR A 211 7.55 -8.48 12.24
CA THR A 211 8.23 -9.44 11.35
C THR A 211 9.57 -8.89 10.88
N VAL A 212 9.63 -7.61 10.49
CA VAL A 212 10.85 -6.98 9.97
C VAL A 212 11.84 -6.67 11.08
N ALA A 213 11.36 -6.15 12.21
CA ALA A 213 12.19 -5.85 13.37
C ALA A 213 12.92 -7.10 13.91
N SER A 214 12.27 -8.27 13.85
CA SER A 214 12.86 -9.53 14.33
C SER A 214 14.00 -10.07 13.45
N ILE A 215 13.95 -9.84 12.14
CA ILE A 215 14.93 -10.35 11.18
C ILE A 215 16.03 -9.31 10.91
N ALA A 216 15.69 -8.03 11.05
CA ALA A 216 16.54 -6.87 10.77
C ALA A 216 17.21 -6.92 9.37
N THR A 217 16.54 -7.59 8.42
CA THR A 217 17.01 -7.72 7.04
C THR A 217 16.41 -6.64 6.16
N PRO A 218 17.24 -5.97 5.33
CA PRO A 218 16.72 -5.05 4.34
C PRO A 218 15.99 -5.82 3.23
N MET A 219 14.72 -5.44 2.99
CA MET A 219 13.95 -5.86 1.82
C MET A 219 13.90 -4.71 0.82
N SER A 220 13.60 -5.00 -0.45
CA SER A 220 13.51 -3.97 -1.50
C SER A 220 12.28 -3.07 -1.36
N ALA A 221 11.19 -3.57 -0.77
CA ALA A 221 9.95 -2.82 -0.56
C ALA A 221 9.17 -3.35 0.64
N PHE A 222 8.37 -2.48 1.26
CA PHE A 222 7.62 -2.77 2.48
C PHE A 222 6.14 -2.39 2.36
N PRO A 223 5.24 -3.11 3.07
CA PRO A 223 3.81 -2.81 3.05
C PRO A 223 3.53 -1.49 3.78
N VAL A 224 2.84 -0.56 3.13
CA VAL A 224 2.43 0.74 3.66
C VAL A 224 0.93 0.88 3.47
N THR A 225 0.25 1.33 4.53
CA THR A 225 -1.21 1.51 4.50
C THR A 225 -1.56 2.91 4.03
N LEU A 226 -2.41 3.00 3.02
CA LEU A 226 -3.02 4.23 2.54
C LEU A 226 -4.53 4.20 2.81
N HIS A 227 -5.11 5.34 3.18
CA HIS A 227 -6.55 5.53 3.23
C HIS A 227 -7.05 6.23 1.99
N TRP A 228 -8.14 5.72 1.41
CA TRP A 228 -8.84 6.43 0.34
C TRP A 228 -9.97 7.32 0.90
N PRO A 229 -10.28 8.44 0.24
CA PRO A 229 -11.24 9.42 0.73
C PRO A 229 -12.65 8.83 0.76
N ASP A 230 -13.48 9.40 1.64
CA ASP A 230 -14.91 9.13 1.65
C ASP A 230 -15.56 10.01 0.57
N HIS A 231 -15.99 9.41 -0.52
CA HIS A 231 -16.87 10.10 -1.45
C HIS A 231 -18.29 9.94 -0.90
N ALA A 232 -18.71 10.87 -0.05
CA ALA A 232 -20.10 10.99 0.30
C ALA A 232 -20.88 11.31 -1.00
N ASP A 233 -21.71 10.36 -1.44
CA ASP A 233 -22.71 10.55 -2.48
C ASP A 233 -23.68 11.70 -2.15
#